data_AF-A0AAN7HE53-F1
#
_entry.id   AF-A0AAN7HE53-F1
#
_cell.length_a   1.000
_cell.length_b   1.000
_cell.length_c   1.000
_cell.angle_alpha   90.00
_cell.angle_beta   90.00
_cell.angle_gamma   90.00
#
_symmetry.space_group_name_H-M   'P 1'
#
loop_
_entity.id
_entity.type
_entity.pdbx_description
1 polymer ?
#
loop_
_entity_poly.entity_id
_entity_poly.type
_entity_poly.pdbx_seq_one_letter_code
_entity_poly.pdbx_strand_id
1 'polypeptide(L)'
;MALTFPIYPPARYAGQSEPVKRPKEFACFSYDKEHNFRLDDSSLKWYYPPELPANLSHGLDKFVQHDDRIDEHLDSLLKTVASHERKTGEPIDADIVTWRGMMTKIMATPFDDQAFEMNATLYRYESFIEENHAFKEQQRALEKKRVGKNGIPSSEMQYWGYKFETLSTLPRPWGETSREYIENRDQEIVNNKEQYCSVVRTGFGKTIVCLGGEVDAIWDAKPATPGDPINWVELKTSAEITSYNDQLVFDRKLMKFWIQSFLLGVPKIIVGFRSKDGMLTSVEEFQTMSIPYAVQRRGMAKWDGNVCIKFAALFLEWLRMSINDEGVWRIRRRRGVDHIELFKVEEVGHGRIITDEFMNWRIMLTLSKSKPPDQASSSAGGPTAETETVVKTDTDAGTKTDARASECVRVEQPGEMV
;
A
#
# COMPACT_ATOMS: atom_id res chain seq x y z
N MET A 1 -27.87 13.51 14.83
CA MET A 1 -27.75 14.57 13.79
C MET A 1 -26.46 14.32 13.01
N ALA A 2 -26.33 14.81 11.78
CA ALA A 2 -25.06 14.74 11.07
C ALA A 2 -24.09 15.83 11.55
N LEU A 3 -22.86 15.45 11.87
CA LEU A 3 -21.73 16.34 12.06
C LEU A 3 -21.18 16.74 10.68
N THR A 4 -20.53 17.90 10.59
CA THR A 4 -19.93 18.38 9.33
C THR A 4 -18.51 18.92 9.55
N PHE A 5 -17.63 18.62 8.62
CA PHE A 5 -16.28 19.19 8.52
C PHE A 5 -16.21 20.13 7.30
N PRO A 6 -15.99 21.44 7.48
CA PRO A 6 -16.01 22.39 6.38
C PRO A 6 -14.75 22.28 5.49
N ILE A 7 -14.96 22.31 4.18
CA ILE A 7 -13.95 22.40 3.13
C ILE A 7 -13.83 23.86 2.72
N TYR A 8 -12.83 24.54 3.29
CA TYR A 8 -12.56 25.93 2.98
C TYR A 8 -11.77 26.11 1.67
N PRO A 9 -11.72 27.32 1.08
CA PRO A 9 -10.84 27.60 -0.05
C PRO A 9 -9.37 27.27 0.29
N PRO A 10 -8.57 26.72 -0.65
CA PRO A 10 -7.18 26.29 -0.42
C PRO A 10 -6.29 27.30 0.30
N ALA A 11 -6.46 28.60 0.04
CA ALA A 11 -5.71 29.68 0.68
C ALA A 11 -5.82 29.69 2.22
N ARG A 12 -6.91 29.15 2.81
CA ARG A 12 -7.06 29.05 4.28
C ARG A 12 -6.19 27.94 4.90
N TYR A 13 -5.74 26.98 4.10
CA TYR A 13 -4.81 25.93 4.52
C TYR A 13 -3.36 26.25 4.13
N ALA A 14 -3.10 27.39 3.49
CA ALA A 14 -1.74 27.84 3.20
C ALA A 14 -0.97 28.22 4.48
N GLY A 15 0.35 28.35 4.36
CA GLY A 15 1.26 28.69 5.45
C GLY A 15 2.07 27.50 5.94
N GLN A 16 2.32 27.43 7.26
CA GLN A 16 3.15 26.38 7.84
C GLN A 16 2.55 24.98 7.60
N SER A 17 3.40 24.06 7.12
CA SER A 17 3.07 22.66 6.89
C SER A 17 2.92 21.91 8.21
N GLU A 18 1.97 20.97 8.24
CA GLU A 18 1.82 20.04 9.36
C GLU A 18 2.94 18.98 9.33
N PRO A 19 3.38 18.47 10.49
CA PRO A 19 4.37 17.41 10.53
C PRO A 19 3.78 16.11 9.96
N VAL A 20 4.50 15.48 9.04
CA VAL A 20 4.18 14.15 8.52
C VAL A 20 5.29 13.19 8.90
N LYS A 21 4.93 12.05 9.49
CA LYS A 21 5.87 10.96 9.74
C LYS A 21 6.11 10.22 8.43
N ARG A 22 7.37 9.96 8.07
CA ARG A 22 7.71 9.14 6.90
C ARG A 22 7.01 7.77 7.01
N PRO A 23 6.30 7.30 5.97
CA PRO A 23 5.76 5.94 5.95
C PRO A 23 6.89 4.90 6.11
N LYS A 24 6.66 3.89 6.95
CA LYS A 24 7.53 2.73 7.12
C LYS A 24 6.72 1.45 6.96
N GLU A 25 7.12 0.57 6.03
CA GLU A 25 6.57 -0.78 5.94
C GLU A 25 6.90 -1.56 7.22
N PHE A 26 5.90 -2.22 7.78
CA PHE A 26 6.05 -3.12 8.94
C PHE A 26 5.46 -4.51 8.71
N ALA A 27 4.65 -4.66 7.66
CA ALA A 27 4.13 -5.92 7.15
C ALA A 27 3.79 -5.79 5.67
N CYS A 28 3.60 -6.92 4.99
CA CYS A 28 3.12 -6.98 3.61
C CYS A 28 2.27 -8.24 3.43
N PHE A 29 1.52 -8.28 2.33
CA PHE A 29 0.85 -9.47 1.85
C PHE A 29 0.78 -9.45 0.32
N SER A 30 0.47 -10.59 -0.28
CA SER A 30 0.36 -10.78 -1.73
C SER A 30 -0.97 -11.43 -2.09
N TYR A 31 -1.51 -11.11 -3.26
CA TYR A 31 -2.52 -11.92 -3.95
C TYR A 31 -1.83 -12.60 -5.13
N ASP A 32 -1.97 -13.93 -5.28
CA ASP A 32 -1.41 -14.66 -6.42
C ASP A 32 -2.21 -14.47 -7.71
N LYS A 33 -1.81 -15.15 -8.81
CA LYS A 33 -2.41 -15.01 -10.15
C LYS A 33 -3.88 -15.40 -10.20
N GLU A 34 -4.33 -16.22 -9.26
CA GLU A 34 -5.71 -16.66 -9.09
C GLU A 34 -6.48 -15.79 -8.09
N HIS A 35 -5.82 -14.78 -7.49
CA HIS A 35 -6.29 -13.88 -6.43
C HIS A 35 -6.43 -14.52 -5.04
N ASN A 36 -5.63 -15.55 -4.72
CA ASN A 36 -5.59 -16.08 -3.35
C ASN A 36 -4.61 -15.28 -2.49
N PHE A 37 -5.05 -14.95 -1.28
CA PHE A 37 -4.27 -14.20 -0.28
C PHE A 37 -3.09 -15.02 0.28
N ARG A 38 -1.91 -14.40 0.36
CA ARG A 38 -0.65 -14.95 0.89
C ARG A 38 -0.01 -13.96 1.87
N LEU A 39 0.46 -14.44 3.03
CA LEU A 39 1.15 -13.62 4.04
C LEU A 39 2.66 -13.50 3.78
N ASP A 40 3.00 -13.14 2.54
CA ASP A 40 4.36 -13.04 2.02
C ASP A 40 4.46 -11.96 0.91
N ASP A 41 5.63 -11.87 0.27
CA ASP A 41 5.92 -11.00 -0.87
C ASP A 41 6.05 -11.77 -2.20
N SER A 42 5.35 -12.91 -2.33
CA SER A 42 5.42 -13.78 -3.52
C SER A 42 4.98 -13.12 -4.83
N SER A 43 4.14 -12.08 -4.77
CA SER A 43 3.67 -11.31 -5.94
C SER A 43 4.46 -10.02 -6.19
N LEU A 44 5.59 -9.82 -5.51
CA LEU A 44 6.47 -8.68 -5.75
C LEU A 44 7.05 -8.72 -7.17
N LYS A 45 7.10 -7.56 -7.82
CA LYS A 45 7.62 -7.37 -9.18
C LYS A 45 8.79 -6.40 -9.19
N TRP A 46 9.73 -6.60 -10.11
CA TRP A 46 10.90 -5.75 -10.31
C TRP A 46 10.67 -4.84 -11.51
N TYR A 47 10.95 -3.54 -11.38
CA TYR A 47 10.88 -2.61 -12.50
C TYR A 47 11.95 -2.96 -13.54
N TYR A 48 11.52 -3.02 -14.81
CA TYR A 48 12.43 -3.13 -15.95
C TYR A 48 11.81 -2.38 -17.13
N PRO A 49 12.53 -1.48 -17.82
CA PRO A 49 11.91 -0.60 -18.81
C PRO A 49 11.26 -1.39 -19.96
N PRO A 50 10.09 -0.93 -20.47
CA PRO A 50 9.46 -1.51 -21.64
C PRO A 50 10.26 -1.16 -22.90
N GLU A 51 10.17 -2.00 -23.92
CA GLU A 51 10.63 -1.63 -25.27
C GLU A 51 9.67 -0.61 -25.88
N LEU A 52 10.20 0.32 -26.69
CA LEU A 52 9.44 1.43 -27.26
C LEU A 52 9.63 1.51 -28.79
N PRO A 53 8.56 1.81 -29.56
CA PRO A 53 7.18 1.99 -29.12
C PRO A 53 6.47 0.66 -28.81
N ALA A 54 5.49 0.67 -27.91
CA ALA A 54 4.69 -0.52 -27.57
C ALA A 54 3.18 -0.26 -27.71
N ASN A 55 2.42 -1.26 -28.14
CA ASN A 55 0.96 -1.16 -28.28
C ASN A 55 0.26 -1.58 -26.98
N LEU A 56 -0.27 -0.61 -26.22
CA LEU A 56 -0.93 -0.91 -24.95
C LEU A 56 -2.28 -1.63 -25.11
N SER A 57 -2.90 -1.66 -26.30
CA SER A 57 -4.12 -2.47 -26.55
C SER A 57 -3.80 -3.93 -26.91
N HIS A 58 -2.53 -4.31 -27.09
CA HIS A 58 -2.18 -5.67 -27.52
C HIS A 58 -2.42 -6.72 -26.41
N GLY A 59 -3.35 -7.66 -26.67
CA GLY A 59 -3.77 -8.70 -25.73
C GLY A 59 -5.03 -8.39 -24.94
N LEU A 60 -5.73 -7.27 -25.23
CA LEU A 60 -6.97 -6.85 -24.55
C LEU A 60 -8.08 -7.92 -24.60
N ASP A 61 -8.15 -8.69 -25.69
CA ASP A 61 -9.08 -9.80 -25.91
C ASP A 61 -8.87 -10.98 -24.94
N LYS A 62 -7.67 -11.09 -24.36
CA LYS A 62 -7.27 -12.17 -23.43
C LYS A 62 -7.13 -11.70 -21.98
N PHE A 63 -7.53 -10.46 -21.68
CA PHE A 63 -7.32 -9.85 -20.37
C PHE A 63 -7.96 -10.66 -19.23
N VAL A 64 -7.14 -11.12 -18.28
CA VAL A 64 -7.62 -11.80 -17.06
C VAL A 64 -7.99 -10.74 -16.03
N GLN A 65 -9.27 -10.39 -16.01
CA GLN A 65 -9.81 -9.38 -15.09
C GLN A 65 -10.21 -9.99 -13.73
N HIS A 66 -9.81 -9.33 -12.64
CA HIS A 66 -10.34 -9.55 -11.28
C HIS A 66 -11.81 -9.09 -11.18
N ASP A 67 -12.68 -9.85 -10.49
CA ASP A 67 -14.09 -9.50 -10.31
C ASP A 67 -14.31 -8.58 -9.10
N ASP A 68 -14.23 -7.28 -9.35
CA ASP A 68 -14.27 -6.21 -8.35
C ASP A 68 -15.65 -5.99 -7.67
N ARG A 69 -16.61 -6.91 -7.86
CA ARG A 69 -17.94 -6.91 -7.24
C ARG A 69 -17.97 -7.51 -5.85
N ILE A 70 -16.92 -8.25 -5.47
CA ILE A 70 -16.80 -8.82 -4.14
C ILE A 70 -16.39 -7.69 -3.18
N ASP A 71 -17.15 -7.54 -2.09
CA ASP A 71 -16.81 -6.58 -1.04
C ASP A 71 -15.74 -7.20 -0.12
N GLU A 72 -14.48 -6.84 -0.37
CA GLU A 72 -13.32 -7.32 0.39
C GLU A 72 -13.13 -6.62 1.75
N HIS A 73 -13.92 -5.57 2.05
CA HIS A 73 -13.85 -4.79 3.29
C HIS A 73 -12.39 -4.38 3.64
N LEU A 74 -11.95 -4.67 4.87
CA LEU A 74 -10.56 -4.56 5.32
C LEU A 74 -9.89 -5.94 5.51
N ASP A 75 -10.50 -7.03 5.04
CA ASP A 75 -10.18 -8.41 5.46
C ASP A 75 -8.69 -8.75 5.35
N SER A 76 -8.08 -8.52 4.19
CA SER A 76 -6.67 -8.82 3.93
C SER A 76 -5.72 -7.91 4.71
N LEU A 77 -6.10 -6.64 4.97
CA LEU A 77 -5.36 -5.74 5.84
C LEU A 77 -5.42 -6.22 7.30
N LEU A 78 -6.60 -6.57 7.81
CA LEU A 78 -6.79 -7.05 9.19
C LEU A 78 -6.09 -8.38 9.44
N LYS A 79 -6.13 -9.33 8.49
CA LYS A 79 -5.36 -10.59 8.55
C LYS A 79 -3.85 -10.31 8.65
N THR A 80 -3.36 -9.35 7.88
CA THR A 80 -1.94 -8.96 7.87
C THR A 80 -1.53 -8.25 9.16
N VAL A 81 -2.35 -7.33 9.68
CA VAL A 81 -2.14 -6.68 10.97
C VAL A 81 -2.14 -7.71 12.10
N ALA A 82 -3.14 -8.59 12.19
CA ALA A 82 -3.18 -9.66 13.19
C ALA A 82 -1.96 -10.59 13.09
N SER A 83 -1.49 -10.92 11.88
CA SER A 83 -0.24 -11.69 11.68
C SER A 83 1.00 -10.97 12.23
N HIS A 84 1.10 -9.65 12.06
CA HIS A 84 2.18 -8.85 12.65
C HIS A 84 2.08 -8.82 14.19
N GLU A 85 0.89 -8.53 14.74
CA GLU A 85 0.66 -8.47 16.19
C GLU A 85 0.90 -9.82 16.88
N ARG A 86 0.60 -10.95 16.21
CA ARG A 86 0.93 -12.30 16.68
C ARG A 86 2.44 -12.52 16.80
N LYS A 87 3.25 -11.88 15.96
CA LYS A 87 4.72 -11.96 15.98
C LYS A 87 5.36 -11.02 17.01
N THR A 88 4.79 -9.82 17.20
CA THR A 88 5.32 -8.81 18.15
C THR A 88 4.80 -8.98 19.57
N GLY A 89 3.64 -9.61 19.76
CA GLY A 89 2.92 -9.63 21.04
C GLY A 89 2.24 -8.29 21.38
N GLU A 90 2.28 -7.31 20.48
CA GLU A 90 1.78 -5.94 20.71
C GLU A 90 0.78 -5.53 19.61
N PRO A 91 -0.37 -4.92 19.96
CA PRO A 91 -1.19 -4.20 18.99
C PRO A 91 -0.37 -3.18 18.20
N ILE A 92 -0.76 -2.91 16.96
CA ILE A 92 -0.17 -1.79 16.21
C ILE A 92 -0.46 -0.44 16.89
N ASP A 93 0.56 0.41 17.00
CA ASP A 93 0.40 1.80 17.39
C ASP A 93 -0.12 2.61 16.19
N ALA A 94 -1.44 2.67 16.05
CA ALA A 94 -2.16 3.46 15.06
C ALA A 94 -3.52 3.92 15.60
N ASP A 95 -3.92 5.16 15.32
CA ASP A 95 -5.25 5.68 15.69
C ASP A 95 -6.31 5.36 14.62
N ILE A 96 -5.87 5.17 13.37
CA ILE A 96 -6.71 4.91 12.20
C ILE A 96 -6.10 3.78 11.37
N VAL A 97 -6.94 2.82 10.95
CA VAL A 97 -6.57 1.71 10.06
C VAL A 97 -7.44 1.77 8.81
N THR A 98 -6.83 1.90 7.62
CA THR A 98 -7.58 2.03 6.36
C THR A 98 -6.75 1.65 5.13
N TRP A 99 -7.40 1.54 3.97
CA TRP A 99 -6.73 1.47 2.67
C TRP A 99 -6.21 2.85 2.24
N ARG A 100 -5.01 2.89 1.64
CA ARG A 100 -4.39 4.08 1.01
C ARG A 100 -5.34 4.85 0.12
N GLY A 101 -6.22 4.16 -0.61
CA GLY A 101 -7.24 4.79 -1.46
C GLY A 101 -8.18 5.75 -0.73
N MET A 102 -8.50 5.50 0.54
CA MET A 102 -9.37 6.39 1.33
C MET A 102 -8.62 7.67 1.70
N MET A 103 -7.38 7.55 2.17
CA MET A 103 -6.52 8.71 2.42
C MET A 103 -6.23 9.51 1.15
N THR A 104 -6.12 8.88 -0.02
CA THR A 104 -5.98 9.60 -1.29
C THR A 104 -7.16 10.53 -1.56
N LYS A 105 -8.40 10.07 -1.32
CA LYS A 105 -9.63 10.88 -1.50
C LYS A 105 -9.69 12.05 -0.50
N ILE A 106 -9.31 11.80 0.75
CA ILE A 106 -9.25 12.83 1.80
C ILE A 106 -8.21 13.90 1.43
N MET A 107 -6.95 13.52 1.16
CA MET A 107 -5.88 14.48 0.83
C MET A 107 -6.15 15.28 -0.46
N ALA A 108 -6.83 14.70 -1.45
CA ALA A 108 -7.16 15.39 -2.70
C ALA A 108 -8.31 16.41 -2.55
N THR A 109 -9.07 16.36 -1.46
CA THR A 109 -10.34 17.12 -1.29
C THR A 109 -10.25 18.64 -1.52
N PRO A 110 -9.18 19.36 -1.14
CA PRO A 110 -9.07 20.81 -1.40
C PRO A 110 -9.03 21.20 -2.88
N PHE A 111 -8.71 20.28 -3.79
CA PHE A 111 -8.45 20.57 -5.21
C PHE A 111 -9.20 19.66 -6.20
N ASP A 112 -9.76 18.56 -5.72
CA ASP A 112 -10.65 17.67 -6.46
C ASP A 112 -12.07 17.75 -5.88
N ASP A 113 -13.09 17.75 -6.74
CA ASP A 113 -14.52 17.78 -6.41
C ASP A 113 -15.15 16.36 -6.47
N GLN A 114 -14.31 15.31 -6.55
CA GLN A 114 -14.76 13.92 -6.54
C GLN A 114 -15.54 13.59 -5.25
N ALA A 115 -16.79 13.17 -5.44
CA ALA A 115 -17.63 12.63 -4.37
C ALA A 115 -17.12 11.28 -3.87
N PHE A 116 -17.31 11.00 -2.58
CA PHE A 116 -16.96 9.73 -1.97
C PHE A 116 -17.84 9.39 -0.78
N GLU A 117 -17.99 8.09 -0.52
CA GLU A 117 -18.56 7.57 0.72
C GLU A 117 -17.64 6.49 1.30
N MET A 118 -17.51 6.50 2.62
CA MET A 118 -16.70 5.57 3.41
C MET A 118 -17.50 5.14 4.63
N ASN A 119 -17.36 3.89 5.07
CA ASN A 119 -17.85 3.48 6.38
C ASN A 119 -16.69 3.55 7.38
N ALA A 120 -16.98 3.84 8.65
CA ALA A 120 -16.03 3.86 9.74
C ALA A 120 -16.64 3.24 11.00
N THR A 121 -15.83 2.59 11.83
CA THR A 121 -16.25 2.09 13.16
C THR A 121 -15.12 2.23 14.17
N LEU A 122 -15.47 2.40 15.45
CA LEU A 122 -14.51 2.48 16.54
C LEU A 122 -14.35 1.13 17.21
N TYR A 123 -13.12 0.67 17.41
CA TYR A 123 -12.83 -0.51 18.21
C TYR A 123 -11.57 -0.26 19.04
N ARG A 124 -11.69 -0.33 20.37
CA ARG A 124 -10.58 -0.13 21.33
C ARG A 124 -9.78 1.17 21.08
N TYR A 125 -10.50 2.27 20.84
CA TYR A 125 -9.96 3.61 20.52
C TYR A 125 -9.30 3.76 19.13
N GLU A 126 -9.29 2.71 18.31
CA GLU A 126 -8.80 2.72 16.93
C GLU A 126 -9.98 2.85 15.96
N SER A 127 -9.90 3.74 14.97
CA SER A 127 -10.94 3.90 13.94
C SER A 127 -10.60 3.09 12.68
N PHE A 128 -11.45 2.15 12.31
CA PHE A 128 -11.32 1.34 11.09
C PHE A 128 -12.17 1.96 10.00
N ILE A 129 -11.60 2.28 8.84
CA ILE A 129 -12.28 3.01 7.75
C ILE A 129 -12.15 2.23 6.43
N GLU A 130 -13.28 1.96 5.77
CA GLU A 130 -13.37 1.27 4.48
C GLU A 130 -14.09 2.11 3.41
N GLU A 131 -14.00 1.69 2.15
CA GLU A 131 -14.82 2.25 1.07
C GLU A 131 -16.28 1.80 1.20
N ASN A 132 -17.26 2.68 0.99
CA ASN A 132 -18.64 2.22 0.90
C ASN A 132 -18.88 1.48 -0.44
N HIS A 133 -19.01 0.16 -0.41
CA HIS A 133 -19.12 -0.67 -1.63
C HIS A 133 -20.33 -0.31 -2.50
N ALA A 134 -21.51 -0.08 -1.90
CA ALA A 134 -22.72 0.30 -2.66
C ALA A 134 -22.53 1.63 -3.43
N PHE A 135 -21.88 2.62 -2.82
CA PHE A 135 -21.51 3.87 -3.50
C PHE A 135 -20.47 3.63 -4.60
N LYS A 136 -19.46 2.78 -4.36
CA LYS A 136 -18.45 2.38 -5.36
C LYS A 136 -19.10 1.74 -6.58
N GLU A 137 -20.01 0.78 -6.38
CA GLU A 137 -20.81 0.17 -7.44
C GLU A 137 -21.64 1.19 -8.22
N GLN A 138 -22.30 2.12 -7.52
CA GLN A 138 -23.05 3.19 -8.16
C GLN A 138 -22.16 4.07 -9.06
N GLN A 139 -20.96 4.46 -8.59
CA GLN A 139 -20.01 5.21 -9.42
C GLN A 139 -19.53 4.37 -10.62
N ARG A 140 -19.14 3.10 -10.43
CA ARG A 140 -18.75 2.19 -11.52
C ARG A 140 -19.85 2.05 -12.58
N ALA A 141 -21.11 1.94 -12.17
CA ALA A 141 -22.25 1.86 -13.07
C ALA A 141 -22.51 3.17 -13.85
N LEU A 142 -22.25 4.33 -13.24
CA LEU A 142 -22.32 5.64 -13.91
C LEU A 142 -21.15 5.84 -14.88
N GLU A 143 -19.96 5.35 -14.55
CA GLU A 143 -18.76 5.43 -15.41
C GLU A 143 -18.88 4.52 -16.64
N LYS A 144 -19.37 3.29 -16.49
CA LYS A 144 -19.65 2.39 -17.62
C LYS A 144 -20.68 2.95 -18.62
N LYS A 145 -21.56 3.87 -18.18
CA LYS A 145 -22.53 4.58 -19.05
C LYS A 145 -21.95 5.80 -19.76
N ARG A 146 -20.76 6.28 -19.37
CA ARG A 146 -20.10 7.42 -20.03
C ARG A 146 -19.24 6.89 -21.18
N VAL A 147 -19.64 7.20 -22.41
CA VAL A 147 -18.73 7.10 -23.56
C VAL A 147 -17.50 7.97 -23.27
N GLY A 148 -16.30 7.43 -23.43
CA GLY A 148 -15.06 8.17 -23.19
C GLY A 148 -14.98 9.40 -24.08
N LYS A 149 -14.32 10.47 -23.61
CA LYS A 149 -14.27 11.78 -24.32
C LYS A 149 -13.74 11.72 -25.76
N ASN A 150 -13.08 10.62 -26.13
CA ASN A 150 -12.49 10.38 -27.46
C ASN A 150 -13.09 9.13 -28.15
N GLY A 151 -14.25 8.62 -27.72
CA GLY A 151 -14.86 7.37 -28.22
C GLY A 151 -14.29 6.08 -27.63
N ILE A 152 -13.11 6.13 -27.01
CA ILE A 152 -12.43 4.98 -26.41
C ILE A 152 -13.15 4.53 -25.11
N PRO A 153 -13.46 3.23 -24.94
CA PRO A 153 -14.06 2.70 -23.72
C PRO A 153 -13.19 2.94 -22.47
N SER A 154 -13.83 3.13 -21.33
CA SER A 154 -13.12 3.27 -20.04
C SER A 154 -12.36 2.01 -19.63
N SER A 155 -12.85 0.83 -20.03
CA SER A 155 -12.19 -0.47 -19.82
C SER A 155 -10.87 -0.60 -20.57
N GLU A 156 -10.77 -0.09 -21.80
CA GLU A 156 -9.53 -0.10 -22.57
C GLU A 156 -8.50 0.86 -21.96
N MET A 157 -8.93 2.04 -21.52
CA MET A 157 -8.05 2.97 -20.78
C MET A 157 -7.57 2.40 -19.44
N GLN A 158 -8.33 1.51 -18.81
CA GLN A 158 -7.89 0.78 -17.60
C GLN A 158 -6.89 -0.32 -17.96
N TYR A 159 -7.17 -1.12 -19.01
CA TYR A 159 -6.26 -2.15 -19.51
C TYR A 159 -4.87 -1.59 -19.84
N TRP A 160 -4.80 -0.38 -20.42
CA TRP A 160 -3.54 0.30 -20.71
C TRP A 160 -2.65 0.54 -19.49
N GLY A 161 -3.19 0.62 -18.27
CA GLY A 161 -2.41 0.60 -17.03
C GLY A 161 -1.74 -0.75 -16.82
N TYR A 162 -2.55 -1.81 -16.70
CA TYR A 162 -2.07 -3.17 -16.47
C TYR A 162 -1.14 -3.71 -17.57
N LYS A 163 -1.36 -3.33 -18.84
CA LYS A 163 -0.44 -3.66 -19.94
C LYS A 163 0.89 -2.91 -19.79
N PHE A 164 0.87 -1.63 -19.40
CA PHE A 164 2.11 -0.90 -19.11
C PHE A 164 2.87 -1.50 -17.92
N GLU A 165 2.18 -1.93 -16.87
CA GLU A 165 2.76 -2.66 -15.74
C GLU A 165 3.41 -3.98 -16.21
N THR A 166 2.69 -4.79 -17.01
CA THR A 166 3.20 -6.05 -17.57
C THR A 166 4.44 -5.84 -18.45
N LEU A 167 4.44 -4.80 -19.29
CA LEU A 167 5.60 -4.46 -20.14
C LEU A 167 6.78 -3.90 -19.34
N SER A 168 6.52 -3.24 -18.21
CA SER A 168 7.51 -2.50 -17.41
C SER A 168 7.98 -3.23 -16.15
N THR A 169 7.68 -4.54 -16.01
CA THR A 169 8.07 -5.33 -14.85
C THR A 169 8.57 -6.73 -15.20
N LEU A 170 9.33 -7.32 -14.27
CA LEU A 170 9.75 -8.72 -14.25
C LEU A 170 9.18 -9.41 -12.99
N PRO A 171 8.83 -10.72 -13.07
CA PRO A 171 8.34 -11.50 -11.92
C PRO A 171 9.45 -11.92 -10.94
N ARG A 172 10.71 -11.69 -11.30
CA ARG A 172 11.92 -12.00 -10.53
C ARG A 172 13.00 -10.94 -10.81
N PRO A 173 14.08 -10.88 -10.03
CA PRO A 173 15.26 -10.09 -10.39
C PRO A 173 15.75 -10.40 -11.81
N TRP A 174 16.38 -9.42 -12.46
CA TRP A 174 16.81 -9.55 -13.86
C TRP A 174 17.67 -10.80 -14.13
N GLY A 175 18.63 -11.12 -13.24
CA GLY A 175 19.50 -12.28 -13.38
C GLY A 175 18.82 -13.65 -13.18
N GLU A 176 17.59 -13.67 -12.66
CA GLU A 176 16.77 -14.87 -12.47
C GLU A 176 15.68 -15.01 -13.54
N THR A 177 15.46 -13.98 -14.37
CA THR A 177 14.41 -13.97 -15.40
C THR A 177 14.99 -14.41 -16.73
N SER A 178 14.31 -15.34 -17.43
CA SER A 178 14.82 -15.84 -18.72
C SER A 178 14.83 -14.75 -19.79
N ARG A 179 15.81 -14.83 -20.70
CA ARG A 179 15.90 -13.93 -21.87
C ARG A 179 14.63 -13.98 -22.72
N GLU A 180 14.10 -15.19 -22.92
CA GLU A 180 12.84 -15.45 -23.62
C GLU A 180 11.66 -14.68 -22.99
N TYR A 181 11.51 -14.70 -21.66
CA TYR A 181 10.47 -13.92 -20.99
C TYR A 181 10.69 -12.41 -21.17
N ILE A 182 11.93 -11.94 -21.01
CA ILE A 182 12.28 -10.51 -21.14
C ILE A 182 11.93 -9.97 -22.54
N GLU A 183 12.25 -10.72 -23.60
CA GLU A 183 12.02 -10.30 -24.99
C GLU A 183 10.57 -10.53 -25.45
N ASN A 184 9.81 -11.40 -24.78
CA ASN A 184 8.42 -11.71 -25.14
C ASN A 184 7.37 -11.13 -24.17
N ARG A 185 7.72 -10.17 -23.28
CA ARG A 185 6.74 -9.56 -22.35
C ARG A 185 5.50 -8.96 -23.01
N ASP A 186 5.58 -8.57 -24.29
CA ASP A 186 4.40 -8.10 -25.03
C ASP A 186 3.41 -9.22 -25.38
N GLN A 187 3.83 -10.49 -25.36
CA GLN A 187 2.97 -11.67 -25.55
C GLN A 187 2.36 -12.18 -24.24
N GLU A 188 2.83 -11.71 -23.09
CA GLU A 188 2.32 -12.12 -21.78
C GLU A 188 0.85 -11.73 -21.59
N ILE A 189 0.08 -12.64 -20.97
CA ILE A 189 -1.32 -12.41 -20.65
C ILE A 189 -1.39 -11.45 -19.46
N VAL A 190 -1.86 -10.23 -19.72
CA VAL A 190 -2.14 -9.23 -18.70
C VAL A 190 -3.18 -9.77 -17.71
N ASN A 191 -2.86 -9.70 -16.42
CA ASN A 191 -3.69 -10.17 -15.32
C ASN A 191 -3.61 -9.15 -14.16
N ASN A 192 -4.75 -8.64 -13.70
CA ASN A 192 -4.81 -7.69 -12.58
C ASN A 192 -5.29 -8.31 -11.25
N LYS A 193 -5.26 -9.64 -11.14
CA LYS A 193 -5.51 -10.38 -9.88
C LYS A 193 -4.28 -10.46 -8.98
N GLU A 194 -3.10 -10.50 -9.58
CA GLU A 194 -1.82 -10.66 -8.90
C GLU A 194 -1.34 -9.30 -8.39
N GLN A 195 -1.23 -9.13 -7.07
CA GLN A 195 -0.95 -7.84 -6.44
C GLN A 195 0.02 -8.01 -5.26
N TYR A 196 0.94 -7.06 -5.09
CA TYR A 196 1.75 -6.93 -3.87
C TYR A 196 1.25 -5.73 -3.06
N CYS A 197 0.94 -5.94 -1.78
CA CYS A 197 0.42 -4.93 -0.88
C CYS A 197 1.37 -4.65 0.28
N SER A 198 1.83 -3.41 0.37
CA SER A 198 2.60 -2.88 1.49
C SER A 198 1.65 -2.44 2.62
N VAL A 199 2.01 -2.73 3.86
CA VAL A 199 1.32 -2.21 5.05
C VAL A 199 2.27 -1.31 5.83
N VAL A 200 1.98 0.00 5.80
CA VAL A 200 2.87 1.04 6.32
C VAL A 200 2.26 1.74 7.54
N ARG A 201 3.13 2.13 8.47
CA ARG A 201 2.80 3.08 9.55
C ARG A 201 3.28 4.47 9.16
N THR A 202 2.37 5.45 9.20
CA THR A 202 2.62 6.86 8.90
C THR A 202 1.91 7.75 9.93
N GLY A 203 1.89 9.07 9.74
CA GLY A 203 1.08 9.96 10.58
C GLY A 203 1.03 11.40 10.07
N PHE A 204 -0.09 12.07 10.35
CA PHE A 204 -0.43 13.42 9.95
C PHE A 204 -0.75 14.26 11.19
N GLY A 205 0.05 15.29 11.47
CA GLY A 205 -0.07 16.04 12.71
C GLY A 205 0.18 15.13 13.92
N LYS A 206 -0.84 14.99 14.78
CA LYS A 206 -0.82 14.08 15.94
C LYS A 206 -1.36 12.69 15.64
N THR A 207 -2.06 12.49 14.52
CA THR A 207 -2.75 11.25 14.20
C THR A 207 -1.84 10.26 13.49
N ILE A 208 -1.71 9.07 14.05
CA ILE A 208 -0.94 7.94 13.52
C ILE A 208 -1.88 7.07 12.69
N VAL A 209 -1.44 6.68 11.49
CA VAL A 209 -2.28 5.96 10.53
C VAL A 209 -1.56 4.71 10.04
N CYS A 210 -2.26 3.58 10.07
CA CYS A 210 -1.88 2.34 9.40
C CYS A 210 -2.55 2.30 8.03
N LEU A 211 -1.75 2.18 6.97
CA LEU A 211 -2.23 2.14 5.59
C LEU A 211 -1.82 0.84 4.91
N GLY A 212 -2.80 0.08 4.44
CA GLY A 212 -2.58 -0.94 3.41
C GLY A 212 -2.63 -0.31 2.01
N GLY A 213 -1.79 -0.76 1.10
CA GLY A 213 -1.92 -0.38 -0.31
C GLY A 213 -1.00 -1.15 -1.26
N GLU A 214 -1.52 -1.39 -2.46
CA GLU A 214 -0.80 -1.97 -3.58
C GLU A 214 0.42 -1.10 -3.98
N VAL A 215 1.53 -1.77 -4.33
CA VAL A 215 2.75 -1.15 -4.88
C VAL A 215 3.14 -1.91 -6.14
N ASP A 216 3.30 -1.17 -7.24
CA ASP A 216 3.37 -1.75 -8.59
C ASP A 216 4.69 -2.51 -8.84
N ALA A 217 5.82 -2.02 -8.34
CA ALA A 217 7.13 -2.69 -8.43
C ALA A 217 8.17 -2.20 -7.40
N ILE A 218 9.31 -2.90 -7.32
CA ILE A 218 10.56 -2.44 -6.69
C ILE A 218 11.62 -2.11 -7.73
N TRP A 219 12.47 -1.12 -7.46
CA TRP A 219 13.59 -0.75 -8.33
C TRP A 219 14.76 -1.75 -8.25
N ASP A 220 15.01 -2.30 -7.07
CA ASP A 220 16.19 -3.11 -6.76
C ASP A 220 15.88 -4.30 -5.83
N ALA A 221 15.89 -4.11 -4.51
CA ALA A 221 15.69 -5.15 -3.51
C ALA A 221 15.19 -4.54 -2.19
N LYS A 222 14.46 -5.34 -1.39
CA LYS A 222 14.10 -4.91 -0.03
C LYS A 222 15.38 -4.72 0.81
N PRO A 223 15.45 -3.69 1.67
CA PRO A 223 16.57 -3.50 2.58
C PRO A 223 16.65 -4.65 3.58
N ALA A 224 17.88 -4.99 3.99
CA ALA A 224 18.11 -6.04 4.99
C ALA A 224 17.54 -5.67 6.38
N THR A 225 17.45 -4.38 6.69
CA THR A 225 16.84 -3.88 7.94
C THR A 225 15.34 -3.63 7.71
N PRO A 226 14.43 -4.25 8.50
CA PRO A 226 13.01 -3.94 8.43
C PRO A 226 12.71 -2.47 8.78
N GLY A 227 11.86 -1.81 7.98
CA GLY A 227 11.45 -0.42 8.19
C GLY A 227 12.45 0.65 7.71
N ASP A 228 13.57 0.23 7.09
CA ASP A 228 14.41 1.13 6.28
C ASP A 228 13.70 1.52 4.96
N PRO A 229 14.16 2.57 4.27
CA PRO A 229 13.64 2.98 2.97
C PRO A 229 13.67 1.85 1.93
N ILE A 230 12.55 1.62 1.26
CA ILE A 230 12.44 0.69 0.13
C ILE A 230 12.32 1.51 -1.15
N ASN A 231 13.08 1.17 -2.19
CA ASN A 231 13.05 1.85 -3.48
C ASN A 231 11.87 1.37 -4.33
N TRP A 232 10.66 1.56 -3.82
CA TRP A 232 9.43 1.27 -4.55
C TRP A 232 9.28 2.12 -5.82
N VAL A 233 8.50 1.59 -6.76
CA VAL A 233 8.15 2.21 -8.03
C VAL A 233 6.62 2.14 -8.19
N GLU A 234 6.02 3.30 -8.46
CA GLU A 234 4.64 3.41 -8.92
C GLU A 234 4.64 3.58 -10.45
N LEU A 235 3.82 2.80 -11.16
CA LEU A 235 3.68 2.82 -12.62
C LEU A 235 2.37 3.50 -12.99
N LYS A 236 2.40 4.46 -13.92
CA LYS A 236 1.21 5.19 -14.37
C LYS A 236 1.27 5.45 -15.87
N THR A 237 0.11 5.59 -16.52
CA THR A 237 0.04 6.02 -17.92
C THR A 237 -0.65 7.36 -18.07
N SER A 238 -0.24 8.13 -19.08
CA SER A 238 -0.93 9.35 -19.49
C SER A 238 -0.92 9.50 -21.02
N ALA A 239 -1.87 10.30 -21.53
CA ALA A 239 -1.74 10.81 -22.88
C ALA A 239 -0.51 11.74 -22.97
N GLU A 240 0.14 11.75 -24.14
CA GLU A 240 1.20 12.69 -24.52
C GLU A 240 0.82 14.15 -24.25
N ILE A 241 1.82 14.95 -23.88
CA ILE A 241 1.66 16.38 -23.60
C ILE A 241 2.03 17.17 -24.87
N THR A 242 1.05 17.44 -25.72
CA THR A 242 1.26 18.16 -26.99
C THR A 242 0.88 19.63 -26.94
N SER A 243 0.17 20.04 -25.88
CA SER A 243 -0.34 21.40 -25.71
C SER A 243 -0.31 21.87 -24.25
N TYR A 244 -0.41 23.19 -24.07
CA TYR A 244 -0.59 23.82 -22.75
C TYR A 244 -1.79 23.26 -21.98
N ASN A 245 -2.87 22.88 -22.67
CA ASN A 245 -4.06 22.29 -22.05
C ASN A 245 -3.80 20.84 -21.59
N ASP A 246 -3.04 20.06 -22.36
CA ASP A 246 -2.63 18.71 -21.94
C ASP A 246 -1.75 18.79 -20.70
N GLN A 247 -0.84 19.77 -20.65
CA GLN A 247 0.02 20.00 -19.50
C GLN A 247 -0.77 20.36 -18.23
N LEU A 248 -1.80 21.21 -18.34
CA LEU A 248 -2.73 21.51 -17.24
C LEU A 248 -3.51 20.27 -16.76
N VAL A 249 -3.88 19.38 -17.68
CA VAL A 249 -4.57 18.12 -17.33
C VAL A 249 -3.60 17.15 -16.65
N PHE A 250 -2.36 17.03 -17.16
CA PHE A 250 -1.33 16.21 -16.55
C PHE A 250 -0.96 16.69 -15.15
N ASP A 251 -0.81 17.99 -14.93
CA ASP A 251 -0.46 18.51 -13.60
C ASP A 251 -1.57 18.28 -12.57
N ARG A 252 -2.84 18.24 -12.99
CA ARG A 252 -3.95 17.80 -12.13
C ARG A 252 -3.90 16.31 -11.81
N LYS A 253 -3.44 15.45 -12.73
CA LYS A 253 -3.18 14.03 -12.47
C LYS A 253 -1.99 13.84 -11.52
N LEU A 254 -0.90 14.60 -11.70
CA LEU A 254 0.29 14.56 -10.86
C LEU A 254 -0.03 14.76 -9.38
N MET A 255 -1.08 15.51 -9.03
CA MET A 255 -1.57 15.58 -7.64
C MET A 255 -1.96 14.20 -7.10
N LYS A 256 -2.76 13.44 -7.84
CA LYS A 256 -3.21 12.10 -7.40
C LYS A 256 -2.05 11.12 -7.38
N PHE A 257 -1.18 11.13 -8.39
CA PHE A 257 0.03 10.30 -8.43
C PHE A 257 0.93 10.60 -7.23
N TRP A 258 1.21 11.88 -6.97
CA TRP A 258 1.97 12.32 -5.79
C TRP A 258 1.34 11.83 -4.48
N ILE A 259 0.03 12.08 -4.26
CA ILE A 259 -0.65 11.64 -3.03
C ILE A 259 -0.57 10.12 -2.87
N GLN A 260 -0.85 9.37 -3.93
CA GLN A 260 -0.86 7.90 -3.93
C GLN A 260 0.49 7.33 -3.49
N SER A 261 1.57 7.81 -4.10
CA SER A 261 2.93 7.34 -3.83
C SER A 261 3.48 7.90 -2.51
N PHE A 262 3.18 9.15 -2.17
CA PHE A 262 3.56 9.78 -0.89
C PHE A 262 3.00 9.02 0.32
N LEU A 263 1.75 8.55 0.24
CA LEU A 263 1.08 7.83 1.33
C LEU A 263 1.75 6.49 1.69
N LEU A 264 2.37 5.80 0.72
CA LEU A 264 3.11 4.55 0.93
C LEU A 264 4.64 4.76 1.01
N GLY A 265 5.11 6.00 0.89
CA GLY A 265 6.55 6.32 0.91
C GLY A 265 7.29 5.91 -0.36
N VAL A 266 6.57 5.71 -1.47
CA VAL A 266 7.12 5.32 -2.77
C VAL A 266 7.92 6.48 -3.37
N PRO A 267 9.24 6.35 -3.58
CA PRO A 267 10.10 7.47 -3.99
C PRO A 267 10.00 7.82 -5.48
N LYS A 268 9.63 6.85 -6.35
CA LYS A 268 9.64 7.01 -7.81
C LYS A 268 8.27 6.72 -8.42
N ILE A 269 7.87 7.55 -9.37
CA ILE A 269 6.72 7.31 -10.25
C ILE A 269 7.23 7.28 -11.69
N ILE A 270 7.03 6.18 -12.39
CA ILE A 270 7.36 6.03 -13.81
C ILE A 270 6.09 6.24 -14.62
N VAL A 271 6.10 7.27 -15.48
CA VAL A 271 4.94 7.61 -16.31
C VAL A 271 5.20 7.22 -17.75
N GLY A 272 4.43 6.26 -18.25
CA GLY A 272 4.34 5.94 -19.68
C GLY A 272 3.43 6.94 -20.40
N PHE A 273 4.00 7.72 -21.32
CA PHE A 273 3.24 8.60 -22.21
C PHE A 273 2.88 7.86 -23.49
N ARG A 274 1.60 7.95 -23.86
CA ARG A 274 1.02 7.27 -25.02
C ARG A 274 0.22 8.19 -25.91
N SER A 275 0.15 7.82 -27.19
CA SER A 275 -0.75 8.42 -28.16
C SER A 275 -2.22 8.19 -27.79
N LYS A 276 -3.12 8.79 -28.59
CA LYS A 276 -4.57 8.56 -28.45
C LYS A 276 -4.95 7.11 -28.70
N ASP A 277 -4.25 6.43 -29.61
CA ASP A 277 -4.54 5.08 -30.10
C ASP A 277 -3.84 3.97 -29.31
N GLY A 278 -3.36 4.28 -28.10
CA GLY A 278 -2.76 3.29 -27.19
C GLY A 278 -1.27 3.01 -27.41
N MET A 279 -0.60 3.65 -28.38
CA MET A 279 0.84 3.47 -28.58
C MET A 279 1.64 4.21 -27.50
N LEU A 280 2.34 3.47 -26.65
CA LEU A 280 3.34 3.99 -25.72
C LEU A 280 4.56 4.51 -26.51
N THR A 281 4.90 5.78 -26.35
CA THR A 281 5.94 6.47 -27.16
C THR A 281 7.14 6.91 -26.33
N SER A 282 6.94 7.18 -25.03
CA SER A 282 8.00 7.61 -24.12
C SER A 282 7.68 7.24 -22.67
N VAL A 283 8.71 7.22 -21.83
CA VAL A 283 8.64 6.91 -20.40
C VAL A 283 9.49 7.92 -19.65
N GLU A 284 8.95 8.53 -18.60
CA GLU A 284 9.65 9.52 -17.75
C GLU A 284 9.63 9.11 -16.27
N GLU A 285 10.73 9.33 -15.55
CA GLU A 285 10.83 9.15 -14.09
C GLU A 285 10.52 10.46 -13.36
N PHE A 286 9.57 10.40 -12.42
CA PHE A 286 9.24 11.47 -11.49
C PHE A 286 9.61 11.08 -10.06
N GLN A 287 10.49 11.86 -9.44
CA GLN A 287 10.80 11.74 -8.02
C GLN A 287 9.64 12.29 -7.19
N THR A 288 8.93 11.45 -6.43
CA THR A 288 7.67 11.77 -5.73
C THR A 288 7.75 13.08 -4.94
N MET A 289 8.79 13.25 -4.14
CA MET A 289 8.97 14.45 -3.29
C MET A 289 9.25 15.73 -4.09
N SER A 290 9.67 15.63 -5.36
CA SER A 290 9.92 16.77 -6.24
C SER A 290 8.67 17.24 -7.00
N ILE A 291 7.61 16.41 -7.10
CA ILE A 291 6.42 16.71 -7.90
C ILE A 291 5.72 18.02 -7.50
N PRO A 292 5.42 18.29 -6.21
CA PRO A 292 4.75 19.55 -5.82
C PRO A 292 5.55 20.79 -6.24
N TYR A 293 6.87 20.79 -6.02
CA TYR A 293 7.75 21.89 -6.40
C TYR A 293 7.89 22.04 -7.93
N ALA A 294 7.90 20.93 -8.68
CA ALA A 294 7.94 20.95 -10.14
C ALA A 294 6.64 21.51 -10.75
N VAL A 295 5.49 21.23 -10.14
CA VAL A 295 4.19 21.83 -10.51
C VAL A 295 4.15 23.32 -10.15
N GLN A 296 4.50 23.69 -8.91
CA GLN A 296 4.51 25.08 -8.47
C GLN A 296 5.45 25.97 -9.30
N ARG A 297 6.67 25.51 -9.62
CA ARG A 297 7.63 26.27 -10.45
C ARG A 297 7.14 26.52 -11.88
N ARG A 298 6.28 25.65 -12.42
CA ARG A 298 5.64 25.87 -13.73
C ARG A 298 4.49 26.86 -13.66
N GLY A 299 3.92 27.12 -12.47
CA GLY A 299 2.85 28.10 -12.24
C GLY A 299 1.50 27.74 -12.89
N MET A 300 1.37 26.57 -13.49
CA MET A 300 0.22 26.18 -14.32
C MET A 300 -0.93 25.60 -13.49
N ALA A 301 -0.64 24.69 -12.54
CA ALA A 301 -1.67 24.06 -11.73
C ALA A 301 -1.87 24.74 -10.38
N LYS A 302 -3.10 24.66 -9.87
CA LYS A 302 -3.56 25.37 -8.67
C LYS A 302 -3.55 24.51 -7.40
N TRP A 303 -2.82 23.40 -7.38
CA TRP A 303 -2.74 22.52 -6.22
C TRP A 303 -1.43 22.69 -5.46
N ASP A 304 -1.47 22.41 -4.16
CA ASP A 304 -0.34 22.59 -3.24
C ASP A 304 -0.28 21.38 -2.28
N GLY A 305 0.90 20.75 -2.18
CA GLY A 305 1.08 19.55 -1.35
C GLY A 305 0.92 19.80 0.15
N ASN A 306 1.31 20.98 0.65
CA ASN A 306 1.14 21.34 2.05
C ASN A 306 -0.35 21.55 2.38
N VAL A 307 -1.12 22.11 1.45
CA VAL A 307 -2.59 22.21 1.60
C VAL A 307 -3.25 20.83 1.68
N CYS A 308 -2.85 19.87 0.83
CA CYS A 308 -3.33 18.49 0.90
C CYS A 308 -3.00 17.82 2.25
N ILE A 309 -1.76 17.97 2.71
CA ILE A 309 -1.27 17.44 3.99
C ILE A 309 -2.04 18.06 5.17
N LYS A 310 -2.16 19.39 5.20
CA LYS A 310 -2.82 20.13 6.29
C LYS A 310 -4.30 19.86 6.36
N PHE A 311 -4.98 19.79 5.21
CA PHE A 311 -6.39 19.40 5.16
C PHE A 311 -6.59 18.01 5.78
N ALA A 312 -5.76 17.03 5.40
CA ALA A 312 -5.84 15.69 5.95
C ALA A 312 -5.55 15.66 7.46
N ALA A 313 -4.51 16.34 7.95
CA ALA A 313 -4.21 16.40 9.39
C ALA A 313 -5.39 16.95 10.20
N LEU A 314 -5.98 18.07 9.78
CA LEU A 314 -7.14 18.69 10.43
C LEU A 314 -8.39 17.80 10.36
N PHE A 315 -8.64 17.18 9.21
CA PHE A 315 -9.77 16.26 9.04
C PHE A 315 -9.64 15.02 9.92
N LEU A 316 -8.45 14.41 10.02
CA LEU A 316 -8.23 13.21 10.83
C LEU A 316 -8.27 13.51 12.34
N GLU A 317 -7.78 14.67 12.79
CA GLU A 317 -7.93 15.11 14.18
C GLU A 317 -9.43 15.30 14.53
N TRP A 318 -10.19 15.99 13.67
CA TRP A 318 -11.65 16.13 13.84
C TRP A 318 -12.39 14.79 13.82
N LEU A 319 -12.03 13.88 12.90
CA LEU A 319 -12.69 12.59 12.75
C LEU A 319 -12.54 11.74 14.01
N ARG A 320 -11.32 11.67 14.57
CA ARG A 320 -11.04 10.98 15.84
C ARG A 320 -11.81 11.54 17.04
N MET A 321 -12.00 12.86 17.09
CA MET A 321 -12.79 13.47 18.17
C MET A 321 -14.29 13.23 18.01
N SER A 322 -14.74 13.01 16.77
CA SER A 322 -16.15 12.88 16.40
C SER A 322 -16.66 11.43 16.48
N ILE A 323 -15.83 10.44 16.11
CA ILE A 323 -16.12 9.02 16.27
C ILE A 323 -15.61 8.59 17.66
N ASN A 324 -16.50 8.68 18.65
CA ASN A 324 -16.16 8.47 20.07
C ASN A 324 -17.03 7.39 20.77
N ASP A 325 -17.88 6.69 20.01
CA ASP A 325 -18.74 5.61 20.48
C ASP A 325 -18.80 4.43 19.48
N GLU A 326 -19.50 3.37 19.87
CA GLU A 326 -19.72 2.18 19.04
C GLU A 326 -20.73 2.40 17.90
N GLY A 327 -20.74 1.47 16.96
CA GLY A 327 -21.60 1.48 15.78
C GLY A 327 -20.83 1.77 14.49
N VAL A 328 -21.59 2.00 13.43
CA VAL A 328 -21.08 2.28 12.08
C VAL A 328 -21.41 3.71 11.71
N TRP A 329 -20.39 4.44 11.27
CA TRP A 329 -20.44 5.83 10.86
C TRP A 329 -20.22 5.94 9.35
N ARG A 330 -20.98 6.81 8.68
CA ARG A 330 -20.81 7.15 7.26
C ARG A 330 -20.09 8.48 7.15
N ILE A 331 -18.92 8.46 6.52
CA ILE A 331 -18.22 9.66 6.05
C ILE A 331 -18.66 9.88 4.60
N ARG A 332 -19.25 11.04 4.28
CA ARG A 332 -19.76 11.33 2.94
C ARG A 332 -19.33 12.71 2.45
N ARG A 333 -18.82 12.77 1.23
CA ARG A 333 -18.66 14.00 0.46
C ARG A 333 -19.52 13.94 -0.79
N ARG A 334 -20.36 14.95 -0.97
CA ARG A 334 -21.16 15.15 -2.18
C ARG A 334 -20.49 16.17 -3.11
N ARG A 335 -20.69 16.00 -4.42
CA ARG A 335 -20.09 16.88 -5.44
C ARG A 335 -20.66 18.30 -5.34
N GLY A 336 -19.82 19.32 -5.44
CA GLY A 336 -20.19 20.72 -5.34
C GLY A 336 -20.57 21.17 -3.92
N VAL A 337 -20.35 20.33 -2.91
CA VAL A 337 -20.64 20.64 -1.51
C VAL A 337 -19.34 20.99 -0.78
N ASP A 338 -19.40 22.05 0.02
CA ASP A 338 -18.29 22.69 0.74
C ASP A 338 -18.00 22.07 2.12
N HIS A 339 -18.44 20.83 2.35
CA HIS A 339 -18.21 20.10 3.59
C HIS A 339 -18.24 18.59 3.39
N ILE A 340 -17.64 17.87 4.34
CA ILE A 340 -17.76 16.43 4.51
C ILE A 340 -18.76 16.18 5.64
N GLU A 341 -19.72 15.30 5.41
CA GLU A 341 -20.73 14.88 6.40
C GLU A 341 -20.24 13.64 7.15
N LEU A 342 -20.52 13.57 8.45
CA LEU A 342 -20.31 12.41 9.30
C LEU A 342 -21.58 12.12 10.09
N PHE A 343 -22.15 10.93 9.95
CA PHE A 343 -23.36 10.53 10.66
C PHE A 343 -23.37 9.04 10.93
N LYS A 344 -23.94 8.62 12.06
CA LYS A 344 -24.12 7.20 12.38
C LYS A 344 -25.19 6.59 11.48
N VAL A 345 -24.95 5.36 11.02
CA VAL A 345 -25.86 4.53 10.19
C VAL A 345 -26.28 3.23 10.88
N GLU A 346 -25.49 2.73 11.83
CA GLU A 346 -25.86 1.61 12.72
C GLU A 346 -25.44 1.99 14.14
N GLU A 347 -26.34 1.86 15.13
CA GLU A 347 -26.08 2.30 16.52
C GLU A 347 -25.11 1.40 17.30
N VAL A 348 -24.94 0.14 16.87
CA VAL A 348 -24.15 -0.87 17.57
C VAL A 348 -23.40 -1.76 16.56
N GLY A 349 -22.32 -2.39 17.01
CA GLY A 349 -21.51 -3.29 16.17
C GLY A 349 -20.60 -2.56 15.19
N HIS A 350 -20.10 -3.31 14.20
CA HIS A 350 -18.98 -2.90 13.35
C HIS A 350 -19.23 -3.03 11.84
N GLY A 351 -20.47 -3.29 11.39
CA GLY A 351 -20.85 -3.26 9.97
C GLY A 351 -20.05 -4.19 9.04
N ARG A 352 -19.48 -5.29 9.56
CA ARG A 352 -18.47 -6.16 8.92
C ARG A 352 -17.11 -5.50 8.56
N ILE A 353 -16.91 -4.22 8.86
CA ILE A 353 -15.63 -3.49 8.66
C ILE A 353 -14.48 -4.20 9.41
N ILE A 354 -14.78 -4.75 10.58
CA ILE A 354 -13.86 -5.55 11.39
C ILE A 354 -14.36 -7.00 11.42
N THR A 355 -13.47 -7.94 11.11
CA THR A 355 -13.78 -9.37 11.14
C THR A 355 -13.81 -9.93 12.56
N ASP A 356 -14.65 -10.95 12.78
CA ASP A 356 -14.71 -11.67 14.06
C ASP A 356 -13.35 -12.30 14.42
N GLU A 357 -12.57 -12.76 13.43
CA GLU A 357 -11.21 -13.29 13.65
C GLU A 357 -10.31 -12.21 14.28
N PHE A 358 -10.35 -10.98 13.77
CA PHE A 358 -9.52 -9.87 14.26
C PHE A 358 -9.94 -9.45 15.67
N MET A 359 -11.24 -9.34 15.93
CA MET A 359 -11.77 -9.00 17.26
C MET A 359 -11.41 -10.08 18.29
N ASN A 360 -11.61 -11.36 17.96
CA ASN A 360 -11.25 -12.49 18.83
C ASN A 360 -9.75 -12.52 19.10
N TRP A 361 -8.91 -12.24 18.08
CA TRP A 361 -7.46 -12.09 18.26
C TRP A 361 -7.12 -10.97 19.26
N ARG A 362 -7.63 -9.74 19.08
CA ARG A 362 -7.35 -8.60 19.98
C ARG A 362 -7.87 -8.84 21.41
N ILE A 363 -8.98 -9.57 21.57
CA ILE A 363 -9.46 -10.03 22.89
C ILE A 363 -8.46 -10.99 23.54
N MET A 364 -8.04 -12.04 22.84
CA MET A 364 -7.08 -13.02 23.35
C MET A 364 -5.72 -12.38 23.68
N LEU A 365 -5.26 -11.43 22.88
CA LEU A 365 -4.04 -10.66 23.13
C LEU A 365 -4.15 -9.78 24.38
N THR A 366 -5.33 -9.21 24.66
CA THR A 366 -5.57 -8.46 25.91
C THR A 366 -5.53 -9.40 27.12
N LEU A 367 -6.19 -10.56 27.00
CA LEU A 367 -6.27 -11.56 28.07
C LEU A 367 -4.91 -12.21 28.38
N SER A 368 -4.03 -12.37 27.39
CA SER A 368 -2.69 -12.91 27.62
C SER A 368 -1.81 -11.96 28.44
N LYS A 369 -1.97 -10.64 28.26
CA LYS A 369 -1.27 -9.60 29.02
C LYS A 369 -1.82 -9.34 30.41
N SER A 370 -3.09 -9.64 30.65
CA SER A 370 -3.70 -9.49 31.97
C SER A 370 -3.41 -10.66 32.93
N LYS A 371 -2.80 -11.74 32.44
CA LYS A 371 -2.31 -12.83 33.31
C LYS A 371 -1.07 -12.38 34.08
N PRO A 372 -1.04 -12.52 35.42
CA PRO A 372 0.17 -12.24 36.19
C PRO A 372 1.29 -13.23 35.81
N PRO A 373 2.56 -12.81 35.89
CA PRO A 373 3.70 -13.70 35.67
C PRO A 373 3.88 -14.61 36.90
N ASP A 374 3.14 -15.72 36.94
CA ASP A 374 3.69 -17.03 37.29
C ASP A 374 2.61 -18.13 37.31
N GLN A 375 2.77 -19.10 36.41
CA GLN A 375 2.41 -20.51 36.65
C GLN A 375 3.23 -21.42 35.72
N ALA A 376 4.54 -21.20 35.66
CA ALA A 376 5.48 -22.24 35.27
C ALA A 376 5.51 -23.26 36.42
N SER A 377 4.76 -24.35 36.29
CA SER A 377 4.48 -25.28 37.38
C SER A 377 5.74 -26.00 37.87
N SER A 378 6.13 -25.68 39.10
CA SER A 378 7.14 -26.41 39.86
C SER A 378 6.64 -27.82 40.21
N SER A 379 6.99 -28.83 39.40
CA SER A 379 6.87 -30.25 39.76
C SER A 379 8.08 -30.73 40.55
N ALA A 380 8.36 -30.07 41.68
CA ALA A 380 9.38 -30.50 42.64
C ALA A 380 8.78 -31.49 43.66
N GLY A 381 8.48 -32.72 43.20
CA GLY A 381 8.17 -33.84 44.08
C GLY A 381 9.45 -34.47 44.61
N GLY A 382 9.63 -34.51 45.94
CA GLY A 382 10.82 -35.08 46.58
C GLY A 382 10.95 -36.60 46.43
N PRO A 383 12.15 -37.16 46.68
CA PRO A 383 12.50 -38.53 46.28
C PRO A 383 12.12 -39.59 47.33
N THR A 384 11.77 -40.78 46.84
CA THR A 384 11.92 -42.04 47.58
C THR A 384 13.17 -42.76 47.08
N ALA A 385 14.06 -43.15 47.99
CA ALA A 385 15.30 -43.85 47.69
C ALA A 385 15.11 -45.38 47.75
N GLU A 386 15.71 -46.12 46.81
CA GLU A 386 16.08 -47.52 47.02
C GLU A 386 17.25 -47.93 46.10
N THR A 387 18.40 -48.19 46.75
CA THR A 387 19.47 -49.17 46.48
C THR A 387 19.86 -49.65 45.07
N GLU A 388 21.19 -49.53 44.80
CA GLU A 388 22.07 -50.50 44.11
C GLU A 388 21.87 -50.75 42.58
N THR A 389 22.88 -51.11 41.77
CA THR A 389 24.29 -51.49 42.03
C THR A 389 25.23 -51.01 40.88
N VAL A 390 26.55 -51.06 41.11
CA VAL A 390 27.61 -50.68 40.14
C VAL A 390 27.93 -51.80 39.15
N VAL A 391 28.07 -51.47 37.86
CA VAL A 391 29.02 -52.15 36.94
C VAL A 391 29.73 -51.13 36.05
N LYS A 392 31.06 -51.08 36.12
CA LYS A 392 31.92 -50.49 35.08
C LYS A 392 32.26 -51.54 34.03
N THR A 393 32.37 -51.15 32.77
CA THR A 393 33.43 -51.66 31.89
C THR A 393 33.92 -50.54 30.99
N ASP A 394 35.21 -50.24 31.07
CA ASP A 394 35.92 -49.38 30.12
C ASP A 394 36.13 -50.12 28.79
N THR A 395 36.22 -49.40 27.67
CA THR A 395 37.28 -49.67 26.68
C THR A 395 37.57 -48.42 25.85
N ASP A 396 38.85 -48.25 25.53
CA ASP A 396 39.48 -47.00 25.07
C ASP A 396 40.21 -47.22 23.73
N ALA A 397 40.85 -46.17 23.20
CA ALA A 397 41.54 -46.04 21.90
C ALA A 397 40.58 -45.92 20.69
N GLY A 398 40.79 -45.01 19.72
CA GLY A 398 42.03 -44.37 19.25
C GLY A 398 42.24 -44.80 17.78
N THR A 399 42.69 -43.99 16.82
CA THR A 399 43.53 -42.77 16.86
C THR A 399 43.43 -42.03 15.50
N LYS A 400 43.84 -40.74 15.42
CA LYS A 400 44.62 -40.02 14.34
C LYS A 400 44.59 -40.55 12.88
N THR A 401 44.66 -39.78 11.79
CA THR A 401 45.21 -38.44 11.42
C THR A 401 44.63 -38.08 10.02
N ASP A 402 44.89 -36.97 9.30
CA ASP A 402 45.82 -35.83 9.43
C ASP A 402 45.25 -34.54 8.76
N ALA A 403 46.03 -33.46 8.71
CA ALA A 403 45.67 -32.16 8.13
C ALA A 403 46.12 -31.94 6.67
N ARG A 404 45.49 -30.95 5.99
CA ARG A 404 46.16 -30.11 4.98
C ARG A 404 45.48 -28.75 4.84
N ALA A 405 46.30 -27.71 4.67
CA ALA A 405 45.88 -26.31 4.58
C ALA A 405 46.08 -25.76 3.15
N SER A 406 45.21 -24.83 2.75
CA SER A 406 45.33 -23.83 1.68
C SER A 406 44.14 -22.86 1.80
N GLU A 407 44.15 -21.60 1.35
CA GLU A 407 45.19 -20.57 1.33
C GLU A 407 44.44 -19.23 1.21
N CYS A 408 44.93 -18.13 1.79
CA CYS A 408 44.17 -16.88 1.87
C CYS A 408 44.68 -15.84 0.86
N VAL A 409 43.84 -15.43 -0.09
CA VAL A 409 44.18 -14.42 -1.10
C VAL A 409 43.40 -13.13 -0.85
N ARG A 410 44.13 -12.07 -0.50
CA ARG A 410 43.65 -10.67 -0.56
C ARG A 410 43.57 -10.24 -2.02
N VAL A 411 42.59 -9.41 -2.37
CA VAL A 411 42.57 -8.63 -3.60
C VAL A 411 42.71 -7.15 -3.25
N GLU A 412 43.64 -6.47 -3.90
CA GLU A 412 44.02 -5.08 -3.64
C GLU A 412 43.15 -4.09 -4.44
N GLN A 413 43.11 -2.84 -3.97
CA GLN A 413 42.57 -1.70 -4.70
C GLN A 413 43.61 -1.11 -5.66
N PRO A 414 43.16 -0.56 -6.79
CA PRO A 414 43.62 0.73 -7.31
C PRO A 414 42.48 1.76 -7.15
N GLY A 415 42.70 3.06 -6.96
CA GLY A 415 43.92 3.84 -7.10
C GLY A 415 43.57 5.11 -7.88
N GLU A 416 43.43 6.24 -7.19
CA GLU A 416 43.19 7.55 -7.82
C GLU A 416 44.39 8.01 -8.65
N MET A 417 44.15 8.62 -9.82
CA MET A 417 44.86 9.82 -10.26
C MET A 417 44.26 10.41 -11.56
N VAL A 418 44.24 11.75 -11.61
CA VAL A 418 43.81 12.68 -12.68
C VAL A 418 42.30 12.87 -12.83
#